data_AF-M1ZSF0-F1
#
_entry.id   AF-M1ZSF0-F1
#
_cell.length_a   1.000
_cell.length_b   1.000
_cell.length_c   1.000
_cell.angle_alpha   90.00
_cell.angle_beta   90.00
_cell.angle_gamma   90.00
#
_symmetry.space_group_name_H-M   'P 1'
#
loop_
_entity.id
_entity.type
_entity.pdbx_description
1 polymer ?
#
loop_
_entity_poly.entity_id
_entity_poly.type
_entity_poly.pdbx_seq_one_letter_code
_entity_poly.pdbx_strand_id
1 'polypeptide(L)'
;MTKLTGRIVFPDDPSYDNARMDYNTRFSKYPCAIVFCQEIQDVINAVKWARKNCVPIHTRCGGHSYEAFSILNNGIVIDVSEMNKVLLEKENMEVTIEAGATLLPIYKILWDKGVTIPGGTCPTVGIAGITLGGGFGMLTRKMGMLCDSLMAVEMVNARGKVVYADRCVNSDLFWASCGGGGGNFGIVTSFIFKVHPISNVAVYNITWDWSDAKEIIKTWQDWAPFVDERLTSILEIFTEKDGRISSSGEFLGHEDQLRCLLRPLTSVGNPIQIEIQTIPYIEAVIKFDGGPGPHKFKNTGAFVYHRLP
;
A
#
# COMPACT_ATOMS: atom_id res chain seq x y z
N MET A 1 19.23 18.25 -27.37
CA MET A 1 18.25 17.13 -27.35
C MET A 1 18.04 16.74 -25.90
N THR A 2 16.80 16.56 -25.43
CA THR A 2 16.57 15.93 -24.12
C THR A 2 17.06 14.49 -24.20
N LYS A 3 17.86 14.05 -23.23
CA LYS A 3 18.38 12.68 -23.09
C LYS A 3 17.74 12.06 -21.85
N LEU A 4 17.68 10.73 -21.79
CA LEU A 4 17.39 10.02 -20.55
C LEU A 4 18.58 10.20 -19.59
N THR A 5 18.29 10.34 -18.30
CA THR A 5 19.25 10.46 -17.20
C THR A 5 18.84 9.53 -16.05
N GLY A 6 19.63 9.45 -14.99
CA GLY A 6 19.51 8.45 -13.93
C GLY A 6 20.19 7.12 -14.32
N ARG A 7 19.81 6.03 -13.65
CA ARG A 7 20.31 4.69 -13.97
C ARG A 7 19.37 4.03 -14.98
N ILE A 8 19.86 3.80 -16.19
CA ILE A 8 19.06 3.24 -17.28
C ILE A 8 19.46 1.79 -17.48
N VAL A 9 18.47 0.90 -17.58
CA VAL A 9 18.66 -0.53 -17.87
C VAL A 9 18.00 -0.86 -19.21
N PHE A 10 18.77 -1.44 -20.12
CA PHE A 10 18.38 -1.88 -21.46
C PHE A 10 18.30 -3.40 -21.55
N PRO A 11 17.66 -3.98 -22.59
CA PRO A 11 17.49 -5.43 -22.74
C PRO A 11 18.78 -6.27 -22.78
N ASP A 12 19.90 -5.67 -23.17
CA ASP A 12 21.22 -6.28 -23.22
C ASP A 12 21.99 -6.23 -21.88
N ASP A 13 21.49 -5.48 -20.90
CA ASP A 13 22.09 -5.43 -19.57
C ASP A 13 21.84 -6.73 -18.78
N PRO A 14 22.85 -7.27 -18.06
CA PRO A 14 22.68 -8.47 -17.23
C PRO A 14 21.60 -8.33 -16.13
N SER A 15 21.27 -7.11 -15.73
CA SER A 15 20.27 -6.82 -14.69
C SER A 15 18.83 -6.73 -15.22
N TYR A 16 18.63 -6.75 -16.53
CA TYR A 16 17.34 -6.45 -17.17
C TYR A 16 16.19 -7.35 -16.71
N ASP A 17 16.40 -8.66 -16.66
CA ASP A 17 15.35 -9.61 -16.28
C ASP A 17 14.88 -9.42 -14.83
N ASN A 18 15.80 -9.07 -13.94
CA ASN A 18 15.45 -8.70 -12.56
C ASN A 18 14.79 -7.32 -12.51
N ALA A 19 15.33 -6.35 -13.25
CA ALA A 19 14.84 -4.98 -13.27
C ALA A 19 13.41 -4.87 -13.80
N ARG A 20 12.98 -5.72 -14.73
CA ARG A 20 11.63 -5.71 -15.31
C ARG A 20 10.61 -6.52 -14.49
N MET A 21 11.01 -7.15 -13.40
CA MET A 21 10.09 -7.99 -12.63
C MET A 21 9.15 -7.13 -11.78
N ASP A 22 7.85 -7.27 -12.02
CA ASP A 22 6.81 -6.76 -11.12
C ASP A 22 6.49 -7.81 -10.04
N TYR A 23 5.81 -7.39 -8.98
CA TYR A 23 5.45 -8.29 -7.87
C TYR A 23 4.54 -9.45 -8.32
N ASN A 24 3.56 -9.18 -9.19
CA ASN A 24 2.72 -10.23 -9.76
C ASN A 24 3.38 -10.87 -10.98
N THR A 25 4.05 -12.01 -10.77
CA THR A 25 4.78 -12.73 -11.83
C THR A 25 3.86 -13.48 -12.81
N ARG A 26 2.53 -13.36 -12.66
CA ARG A 26 1.56 -13.76 -13.70
C ARG A 26 1.80 -13.02 -15.02
N PHE A 27 2.33 -11.80 -14.95
CA PHE A 27 2.64 -10.98 -16.10
C PHE A 27 4.15 -10.93 -16.32
N SER A 28 4.55 -11.08 -17.58
CA SER A 28 5.92 -10.87 -18.03
C SER A 28 5.87 -9.96 -19.25
N LYS A 29 6.45 -8.76 -19.12
CA LYS A 29 6.53 -7.76 -20.18
C LYS A 29 7.98 -7.32 -20.39
N TYR A 30 8.27 -6.77 -21.57
CA TYR A 30 9.60 -6.47 -22.07
C TYR A 30 9.68 -5.00 -22.52
N PRO A 31 9.95 -4.06 -21.59
CA PRO A 31 10.15 -2.66 -21.94
C PRO A 31 11.46 -2.46 -22.72
N CYS A 32 11.50 -1.44 -23.58
CA CYS A 32 12.70 -1.07 -24.34
C CYS A 32 13.81 -0.47 -23.45
N ALA A 33 13.42 0.15 -22.33
CA ALA A 33 14.34 0.63 -21.30
C ALA A 33 13.59 0.81 -19.97
N ILE A 34 14.33 0.74 -18.87
CA ILE A 34 13.84 1.06 -17.53
C ILE A 34 14.71 2.19 -17.00
N VAL A 35 14.10 3.33 -16.69
CA VAL A 35 14.77 4.53 -16.19
C VAL A 35 14.53 4.62 -14.69
N PHE A 36 15.52 4.20 -13.90
CA PHE A 36 15.52 4.37 -12.45
C PHE A 36 15.93 5.82 -12.14
N CYS A 37 14.93 6.64 -11.85
CA CYS A 37 15.07 8.03 -11.50
C CYS A 37 15.60 8.16 -10.07
N GLN A 38 16.61 9.02 -9.89
CA GLN A 38 17.26 9.26 -8.60
C GLN A 38 16.96 10.67 -8.07
N GLU A 39 16.45 11.53 -8.94
CA GLU A 39 16.00 12.88 -8.64
C GLU A 39 14.86 13.32 -9.59
N ILE A 40 14.20 14.42 -9.24
CA ILE A 40 13.09 15.01 -10.03
C ILE A 40 13.52 15.29 -11.48
N GLN A 41 14.78 15.68 -11.69
CA GLN A 41 15.30 16.01 -13.01
C GLN A 41 15.31 14.80 -13.96
N ASP A 42 15.51 13.59 -13.45
CA ASP A 42 15.43 12.36 -14.25
C ASP A 42 14.01 12.10 -14.74
N VAL A 43 13.02 12.30 -13.86
CA VAL A 43 11.59 12.17 -14.21
C VAL A 43 11.22 13.19 -15.30
N ILE A 44 11.64 14.46 -15.13
CA ILE A 44 11.44 15.52 -16.13
C ILE A 44 12.05 15.14 -17.47
N ASN A 45 13.29 14.64 -17.46
CA ASN A 45 14.02 14.26 -18.65
C ASN A 45 13.35 13.07 -19.36
N ALA A 46 12.94 12.05 -18.62
CA ALA A 46 12.25 10.88 -19.14
C ALA A 46 10.90 11.24 -19.79
N VAL A 47 10.05 12.05 -19.12
CA VAL A 47 8.77 12.50 -19.69
C VAL A 47 8.98 13.31 -20.97
N LYS A 48 9.91 14.27 -20.97
CA LYS A 48 10.21 15.08 -22.16
C LYS A 48 10.79 14.25 -23.30
N TRP A 49 11.67 13.29 -22.99
CA TRP A 49 12.24 12.38 -23.97
C TRP A 49 11.17 11.50 -24.59
N ALA A 50 10.32 10.86 -23.78
CA ALA A 50 9.26 9.99 -24.27
C ALA A 50 8.26 10.74 -25.15
N ARG A 51 7.84 11.94 -24.72
CA ARG A 51 6.96 12.81 -25.51
C ARG A 51 7.59 13.21 -26.84
N LYS A 52 8.88 13.57 -26.86
CA LYS A 52 9.58 13.95 -28.09
C LYS A 52 9.70 12.80 -29.08
N ASN A 53 9.91 11.59 -28.59
CA ASN A 53 10.13 10.40 -29.42
C ASN A 53 8.86 9.55 -29.63
N CYS A 54 7.71 10.01 -29.15
CA CYS A 54 6.44 9.29 -29.22
C CYS A 54 6.50 7.87 -28.64
N VAL A 55 7.23 7.68 -27.53
CA VAL A 55 7.40 6.38 -26.87
C VAL A 55 6.40 6.25 -25.71
N PRO A 56 5.64 5.14 -25.63
CA PRO A 56 4.76 4.87 -24.49
C PRO A 56 5.53 4.79 -23.17
N ILE A 57 4.92 5.26 -22.09
CA ILE A 57 5.50 5.22 -20.74
C ILE A 57 4.55 4.53 -19.77
N HIS A 58 5.09 3.74 -18.85
CA HIS A 58 4.44 3.42 -17.58
C HIS A 58 5.30 3.96 -16.42
N THR A 59 4.64 4.34 -15.34
CA THR A 59 5.30 4.73 -14.10
C THR A 59 5.40 3.54 -13.16
N ARG A 60 6.52 3.42 -12.45
CA ARG A 60 6.70 2.38 -11.44
C ARG A 60 7.26 2.94 -10.14
N CYS A 61 6.77 2.38 -9.05
CA CYS A 61 7.30 2.54 -7.70
C CYS A 61 7.62 1.13 -7.17
N GLY A 62 6.81 0.57 -6.28
CA GLY A 62 7.04 -0.79 -5.73
C GLY A 62 6.64 -1.96 -6.64
N GLY A 63 6.13 -1.74 -7.86
CA GLY A 63 5.77 -2.82 -8.79
C GLY A 63 4.58 -3.71 -8.37
N HIS A 64 3.76 -3.24 -7.43
CA HIS A 64 2.65 -4.01 -6.81
C HIS A 64 1.32 -3.96 -7.58
N SER A 65 1.31 -3.49 -8.83
CA SER A 65 0.07 -3.47 -9.61
C SER A 65 -0.41 -4.88 -9.91
N TYR A 66 -1.59 -5.27 -9.39
CA TYR A 66 -2.14 -6.62 -9.57
C TYR A 66 -2.41 -6.99 -11.04
N GLU A 67 -2.63 -6.00 -11.91
CA GLU A 67 -2.83 -6.18 -13.36
C GLU A 67 -1.66 -5.60 -14.22
N ALA A 68 -0.46 -5.47 -13.64
CA ALA A 68 0.75 -5.06 -14.34
C ALA A 68 0.67 -3.70 -15.08
N PHE A 69 0.07 -2.69 -14.45
CA PHE A 69 0.09 -1.29 -14.90
C PHE A 69 1.40 -0.56 -14.58
N SER A 70 2.34 -1.21 -13.89
CA SER A 70 3.70 -0.71 -13.64
C SER A 70 4.70 -1.09 -14.73
N ILE A 71 4.30 -1.91 -15.71
CA ILE A 71 5.18 -2.37 -16.79
C ILE A 71 4.45 -2.51 -18.12
N LEU A 72 5.18 -2.36 -19.23
CA LEU A 72 4.67 -2.40 -20.61
C LEU A 72 5.65 -3.07 -21.57
N ASN A 73 5.16 -3.47 -22.74
CA ASN A 73 6.00 -3.87 -23.88
C ASN A 73 6.28 -2.65 -24.76
N ASN A 74 7.42 -2.64 -25.45
CA ASN A 74 7.72 -1.66 -26.51
C ASN A 74 7.63 -0.18 -26.08
N GLY A 75 7.92 0.10 -24.82
CA GLY A 75 7.94 1.44 -24.24
C GLY A 75 8.99 1.56 -23.15
N ILE A 76 8.98 2.65 -22.39
CA ILE A 76 9.90 2.82 -21.25
C ILE A 76 9.15 2.78 -19.93
N VAL A 77 9.78 2.20 -18.92
CA VAL A 77 9.34 2.34 -17.53
C VAL A 77 10.07 3.53 -16.92
N ILE A 78 9.32 4.48 -16.36
CA ILE A 78 9.87 5.56 -15.52
C ILE A 78 9.68 5.11 -14.08
N ASP A 79 10.76 4.63 -13.49
CA ASP A 79 10.79 4.03 -12.16
C ASP A 79 11.30 5.05 -11.14
N VAL A 80 10.51 5.35 -10.12
CA VAL A 80 10.88 6.26 -9.03
C VAL A 80 11.42 5.54 -7.80
N SER A 81 11.62 4.21 -7.82
CA SER A 81 12.01 3.41 -6.65
C SER A 81 13.32 3.83 -5.97
N GLU A 82 14.20 4.56 -6.67
CA GLU A 82 15.45 5.10 -6.13
C GLU A 82 15.29 6.51 -5.51
N MET A 83 14.10 7.11 -5.58
CA MET A 83 13.71 8.32 -4.85
C MET A 83 12.96 7.91 -3.57
N ASN A 84 13.68 7.58 -2.51
CA ASN A 84 13.10 6.91 -1.32
C ASN A 84 13.38 7.60 0.03
N LYS A 85 13.77 8.88 0.03
CA LYS A 85 13.98 9.65 1.26
C LYS A 85 12.68 9.84 2.04
N VAL A 86 12.80 9.82 3.37
CA VAL A 86 11.73 10.07 4.34
C VAL A 86 12.23 11.11 5.33
N LEU A 87 11.59 12.28 5.36
CA LEU A 87 11.98 13.42 6.19
C LEU A 87 10.82 13.80 7.10
N LEU A 88 10.95 13.53 8.40
CA LEU A 88 9.94 13.85 9.40
C LEU A 88 10.16 15.26 9.95
N GLU A 89 9.14 16.11 9.83
CA GLU A 89 9.04 17.41 10.50
C GLU A 89 8.16 17.28 11.74
N LYS A 90 8.76 16.83 12.85
CA LYS A 90 8.01 16.46 14.06
C LYS A 90 7.22 17.63 14.67
N GLU A 91 7.73 18.85 14.55
CA GLU A 91 7.08 20.07 15.06
C GLU A 91 5.72 20.32 14.40
N ASN A 92 5.61 19.98 13.10
CA ASN A 92 4.40 20.14 12.31
C ASN A 92 3.51 18.88 12.29
N MET A 93 3.99 17.77 12.88
CA MET A 93 3.36 16.44 12.74
C MET A 93 3.17 16.04 11.27
N GLU A 94 4.20 16.32 10.46
CA GLU A 94 4.21 16.05 9.03
C GLU A 94 5.44 15.25 8.62
N VAL A 95 5.30 14.43 7.57
CA VAL A 95 6.42 13.72 6.94
C VAL A 95 6.41 13.96 5.43
N THR A 96 7.56 14.35 4.89
CA THR A 96 7.81 14.38 3.45
C THR A 96 8.42 13.05 3.01
N ILE A 97 7.81 12.40 2.02
CA ILE A 97 8.22 11.08 1.54
C ILE A 97 8.41 11.15 0.02
N GLU A 98 9.61 10.81 -0.48
CA GLU A 98 9.84 10.65 -1.91
C GLU A 98 9.05 9.46 -2.47
N ALA A 99 8.57 9.58 -3.70
CA ALA A 99 7.55 8.70 -4.27
C ALA A 99 7.97 7.23 -4.45
N GLY A 100 9.26 6.92 -4.40
CA GLY A 100 9.84 5.58 -4.49
C GLY A 100 9.90 4.80 -3.18
N ALA A 101 9.62 5.44 -2.05
CA ALA A 101 9.72 4.78 -0.76
C ALA A 101 8.71 3.63 -0.62
N THR A 102 9.10 2.57 0.11
CA THR A 102 8.24 1.41 0.39
C THR A 102 7.77 1.41 1.84
N LEU A 103 6.65 0.73 2.11
CA LEU A 103 5.94 0.86 3.39
C LEU A 103 6.77 0.48 4.62
N LEU A 104 7.50 -0.65 4.60
CA LEU A 104 8.24 -1.07 5.80
C LEU A 104 9.37 -0.11 6.19
N PRO A 105 10.25 0.35 5.27
CA PRO A 105 11.21 1.40 5.59
C PRO A 105 10.57 2.68 6.15
N ILE A 106 9.44 3.12 5.59
CA ILE A 106 8.68 4.27 6.10
C ILE A 106 8.24 4.01 7.54
N TYR A 107 7.57 2.88 7.80
CA TYR A 107 7.07 2.56 9.14
C TYR A 107 8.19 2.44 10.17
N LYS A 108 9.36 1.88 9.82
CA LYS A 108 10.52 1.83 10.72
C LYS A 108 11.01 3.22 11.11
N ILE A 109 11.20 4.10 10.14
CA ILE A 109 11.67 5.48 10.37
C ILE A 109 10.68 6.27 11.25
N LEU A 110 9.38 6.12 11.00
CA LEU A 110 8.33 6.80 11.76
C LEU A 110 8.17 6.22 13.17
N TRP A 111 8.26 4.89 13.31
CA TRP A 111 8.18 4.18 14.58
C TRP A 111 9.26 4.65 15.56
N ASP A 112 10.50 4.84 15.10
CA ASP A 112 11.60 5.36 15.91
C ASP A 112 11.32 6.77 16.49
N LYS A 113 10.30 7.45 15.98
CA LYS A 113 9.85 8.78 16.41
C LYS A 113 8.51 8.76 17.14
N GLY A 114 7.90 7.58 17.33
CA GLY A 114 6.62 7.38 18.03
C GLY A 114 5.39 7.75 17.21
N VAL A 115 5.50 7.73 15.87
CA VAL A 115 4.42 8.10 14.95
C VAL A 115 4.31 7.09 13.80
N THR A 116 3.22 7.17 13.03
CA THR A 116 2.98 6.37 11.82
C THR A 116 2.09 7.14 10.83
N ILE A 117 1.85 6.54 9.67
CA ILE A 117 0.78 6.88 8.73
C ILE A 117 -0.08 5.63 8.53
N PRO A 118 -1.42 5.73 8.32
CA PRO A 118 -2.20 4.57 7.92
C PRO A 118 -1.76 4.10 6.53
N GLY A 119 -1.80 2.80 6.27
CA GLY A 119 -1.40 2.25 4.97
C GLY A 119 -1.54 0.73 4.93
N GLY A 120 -1.07 0.14 3.84
CA GLY A 120 -1.10 -1.32 3.64
C GLY A 120 -0.13 -2.07 4.55
N THR A 121 -0.22 -3.39 4.54
CA THR A 121 0.60 -4.27 5.39
C THR A 121 1.79 -4.88 4.66
N CYS A 122 1.74 -5.00 3.32
CA CYS A 122 2.83 -5.57 2.52
C CYS A 122 4.09 -4.68 2.53
N PRO A 123 5.25 -5.17 3.04
CA PRO A 123 6.45 -4.37 3.27
C PRO A 123 6.99 -3.62 2.04
N THR A 124 6.92 -4.24 0.87
CA THR A 124 7.51 -3.75 -0.38
C THR A 124 6.54 -2.96 -1.24
N VAL A 125 5.29 -2.76 -0.79
CA VAL A 125 4.35 -1.87 -1.50
C VAL A 125 4.95 -0.47 -1.54
N GLY A 126 4.90 0.13 -2.72
CA GLY A 126 5.41 1.47 -2.96
C GLY A 126 4.40 2.55 -2.62
N ILE A 127 4.83 3.58 -1.89
CA ILE A 127 3.97 4.62 -1.32
C ILE A 127 3.12 5.35 -2.37
N ALA A 128 3.67 5.57 -3.57
CA ALA A 128 2.97 6.32 -4.61
C ALA A 128 1.70 5.61 -5.09
N GLY A 129 1.80 4.34 -5.47
CA GLY A 129 0.67 3.60 -6.02
C GLY A 129 -0.45 3.41 -5.01
N ILE A 130 -0.10 3.08 -3.76
CA ILE A 130 -1.09 2.86 -2.70
C ILE A 130 -1.79 4.16 -2.27
N THR A 131 -1.07 5.28 -2.18
CA THR A 131 -1.66 6.58 -1.85
C THR A 131 -2.63 7.05 -2.93
N LEU A 132 -2.20 7.00 -4.19
CA LEU A 132 -2.97 7.51 -5.33
C LEU A 132 -4.20 6.66 -5.67
N GLY A 133 -4.29 5.44 -5.11
CA GLY A 133 -5.47 4.56 -5.16
C GLY A 133 -6.28 4.51 -3.86
N GLY A 134 -5.90 5.29 -2.83
CA GLY A 134 -6.59 5.39 -1.54
C GLY A 134 -5.71 4.91 -0.39
N GLY A 135 -5.48 3.60 -0.33
CA GLY A 135 -4.57 2.96 0.62
C GLY A 135 -5.27 2.52 1.90
N PHE A 136 -5.69 1.25 1.89
CA PHE A 136 -6.37 0.59 2.98
C PHE A 136 -5.41 -0.29 3.79
N GLY A 137 -5.62 -0.39 5.10
CA GLY A 137 -5.01 -1.39 5.96
C GLY A 137 -5.54 -1.36 7.39
N MET A 138 -4.74 -1.91 8.32
CA MET A 138 -5.19 -2.20 9.70
C MET A 138 -5.59 -0.95 10.49
N LEU A 139 -4.99 0.20 10.20
CA LEU A 139 -5.28 1.45 10.90
C LEU A 139 -6.44 2.25 10.28
N THR A 140 -6.99 1.80 9.14
CA THR A 140 -7.92 2.61 8.34
C THR A 140 -9.20 2.99 9.07
N ARG A 141 -9.77 2.08 9.88
CA ARG A 141 -11.02 2.37 10.62
C ARG A 141 -10.88 3.56 11.58
N LYS A 142 -9.72 3.73 12.20
CA LYS A 142 -9.48 4.82 13.17
C LYS A 142 -8.82 6.06 12.56
N MET A 143 -7.91 5.87 11.61
CA MET A 143 -7.04 6.95 11.10
C MET A 143 -7.39 7.41 9.67
N GLY A 144 -8.39 6.79 9.04
CA GLY A 144 -8.71 7.01 7.62
C GLY A 144 -7.80 6.21 6.69
N MET A 145 -8.07 6.29 5.39
CA MET A 145 -7.17 5.73 4.37
C MET A 145 -5.85 6.51 4.34
N LEU A 146 -4.82 5.95 3.72
CA LEU A 146 -3.54 6.65 3.54
C LEU A 146 -3.71 8.01 2.85
N CYS A 147 -4.58 8.08 1.82
CA CYS A 147 -4.88 9.32 1.14
C CYS A 147 -5.60 10.37 2.01
N ASP A 148 -6.27 9.97 3.09
CA ASP A 148 -6.89 10.91 4.03
C ASP A 148 -5.84 11.63 4.90
N SER A 149 -4.65 11.03 5.03
CA SER A 149 -3.50 11.66 5.67
C SER A 149 -2.65 12.50 4.70
N LEU A 150 -2.97 12.49 3.39
CA LEU A 150 -2.24 13.26 2.41
C LEU A 150 -2.52 14.76 2.57
N MET A 151 -1.46 15.56 2.54
CA MET A 151 -1.51 17.03 2.68
C MET A 151 -1.08 17.75 1.41
N ALA A 152 -0.08 17.22 0.69
CA ALA A 152 0.35 17.78 -0.58
C ALA A 152 1.07 16.74 -1.46
N VAL A 153 1.13 17.02 -2.76
CA VAL A 153 1.93 16.25 -3.74
C VAL A 153 2.79 17.18 -4.59
N GLU A 154 4.00 16.73 -4.91
CA GLU A 154 4.82 17.28 -5.97
C GLU A 154 4.84 16.30 -7.14
N MET A 155 4.54 16.77 -8.35
CA MET A 155 4.33 15.92 -9.52
C MET A 155 4.96 16.52 -10.77
N VAL A 156 5.54 15.66 -11.61
CA VAL A 156 5.92 16.01 -12.98
C VAL A 156 4.77 15.68 -13.92
N ASN A 157 4.17 16.70 -14.53
CA ASN A 157 3.06 16.50 -15.47
C ASN A 157 3.53 16.06 -16.87
N ALA A 158 2.58 15.76 -17.76
CA ALA A 158 2.86 15.30 -19.13
C ALA A 158 3.69 16.27 -20.01
N ARG A 159 3.87 17.53 -19.60
CA ARG A 159 4.74 18.51 -20.29
C ARG A 159 6.16 18.53 -19.71
N GLY A 160 6.45 17.71 -18.70
CA GLY A 160 7.71 17.71 -17.96
C GLY A 160 7.89 18.97 -17.12
N LYS A 161 6.78 19.52 -16.57
CA LYS A 161 6.81 20.62 -15.60
C LYS A 161 6.49 20.07 -14.22
N VAL A 162 7.20 20.59 -13.21
CA VAL A 162 6.88 20.34 -11.81
C VAL A 162 5.62 21.11 -11.43
N VAL A 163 4.71 20.44 -10.73
CA VAL A 163 3.44 20.96 -10.24
C VAL A 163 3.34 20.57 -8.78
N TYR A 164 3.00 21.54 -7.93
CA TYR A 164 2.65 21.33 -6.54
C TYR A 164 1.13 21.36 -6.41
N ALA A 165 0.55 20.44 -5.64
CA ALA A 165 -0.89 20.44 -5.39
C ALA A 165 -1.19 20.13 -3.92
N ASP A 166 -2.04 20.96 -3.31
CA ASP A 166 -2.59 20.80 -1.96
C ASP A 166 -4.05 21.29 -1.96
N ARG A 167 -4.64 21.53 -0.78
CA ARG A 167 -6.03 22.03 -0.68
C ARG A 167 -6.24 23.44 -1.22
N CYS A 168 -5.18 24.23 -1.38
CA CYS A 168 -5.22 25.66 -1.73
C CYS A 168 -4.67 25.93 -3.15
N VAL A 169 -3.78 25.07 -3.65
CA VAL A 169 -3.05 25.20 -4.90
C VAL A 169 -3.32 23.95 -5.75
N ASN A 170 -3.80 24.13 -6.99
CA ASN A 170 -4.19 23.02 -7.88
C ASN A 170 -5.08 21.98 -7.16
N SER A 171 -6.10 22.45 -6.45
CA SER A 171 -6.90 21.63 -5.53
C SER A 171 -7.73 20.56 -6.22
N ASP A 172 -8.01 20.71 -7.51
CA ASP A 172 -8.58 19.70 -8.39
C ASP A 172 -7.63 18.50 -8.60
N LEU A 173 -6.35 18.78 -8.87
CA LEU A 173 -5.30 17.76 -8.95
C LEU A 173 -5.04 17.10 -7.59
N PHE A 174 -5.07 17.88 -6.50
CA PHE A 174 -4.95 17.32 -5.15
C PHE A 174 -6.11 16.37 -4.84
N TRP A 175 -7.36 16.80 -5.08
CA TRP A 175 -8.55 15.95 -4.92
C TRP A 175 -8.44 14.66 -5.72
N ALA A 176 -7.99 14.75 -6.99
CA ALA A 176 -7.79 13.57 -7.82
C ALA A 176 -6.71 12.65 -7.22
N SER A 177 -5.60 13.21 -6.73
CA SER A 177 -4.51 12.46 -6.09
C SER A 177 -4.96 11.71 -4.82
N CYS A 178 -6.04 12.13 -4.15
CA CYS A 178 -6.59 11.47 -2.96
C CYS A 178 -7.41 10.19 -3.29
N GLY A 179 -6.85 9.28 -4.10
CA GLY A 179 -7.42 7.94 -4.36
C GLY A 179 -8.09 7.74 -5.73
N GLY A 180 -8.34 8.81 -6.48
CA GLY A 180 -8.81 8.74 -7.88
C GLY A 180 -7.70 8.89 -8.92
N GLY A 181 -6.47 9.14 -8.47
CA GLY A 181 -5.38 9.66 -9.28
C GLY A 181 -4.70 8.57 -10.08
N GLY A 182 -4.40 7.45 -9.42
CA GLY A 182 -3.50 6.43 -9.94
C GLY A 182 -2.28 7.09 -10.59
N GLY A 183 -1.94 6.69 -11.82
CA GLY A 183 -0.90 7.32 -12.64
C GLY A 183 -1.41 8.28 -13.72
N ASN A 184 -2.65 8.79 -13.63
CA ASN A 184 -3.30 9.48 -14.77
C ASN A 184 -2.78 10.89 -15.03
N PHE A 185 -2.43 11.64 -13.98
CA PHE A 185 -2.23 13.09 -14.06
C PHE A 185 -0.75 13.51 -14.13
N GLY A 186 0.17 12.57 -13.88
CA GLY A 186 1.61 12.79 -13.91
C GLY A 186 2.34 11.79 -13.04
N ILE A 187 3.63 12.04 -12.84
CA ILE A 187 4.52 11.20 -12.04
C ILE A 187 4.80 11.93 -10.74
N VAL A 188 4.26 11.45 -9.63
CA VAL A 188 4.54 12.03 -8.31
C VAL A 188 6.01 11.78 -7.97
N THR A 189 6.68 12.82 -7.45
CA THR A 189 8.07 12.78 -7.00
C THR A 189 8.18 12.83 -5.48
N SER A 190 7.26 13.51 -4.80
CA SER A 190 7.15 13.50 -3.34
C SER A 190 5.73 13.74 -2.85
N PHE A 191 5.46 13.30 -1.62
CA PHE A 191 4.22 13.48 -0.89
C PHE A 191 4.51 14.12 0.47
N ILE A 192 3.58 14.92 0.98
CA ILE A 192 3.55 15.36 2.38
C ILE A 192 2.36 14.69 3.05
N PHE A 193 2.58 14.00 4.16
CA PHE A 193 1.54 13.35 4.95
C PHE A 193 1.49 13.90 6.37
N LYS A 194 0.29 14.02 6.91
CA LYS A 194 0.06 14.11 8.34
C LYS A 194 0.41 12.78 9.01
N VAL A 195 1.20 12.82 10.08
CA VAL A 195 1.50 11.62 10.88
C VAL A 195 0.61 11.52 12.12
N HIS A 196 0.46 10.30 12.63
CA HIS A 196 -0.37 9.97 13.79
C HIS A 196 0.49 9.35 14.89
N PRO A 197 0.32 9.74 16.16
CA PRO A 197 0.99 9.07 17.27
C PRO A 197 0.67 7.57 17.30
N ILE A 198 1.67 6.74 17.59
CA ILE A 198 1.52 5.29 17.70
C ILE A 198 2.43 4.73 18.79
N SER A 199 2.04 3.61 19.39
CA SER A 199 2.82 2.92 20.41
C SER A 199 2.58 1.41 20.31
N ASN A 200 2.19 0.75 21.41
CA ASN A 200 1.82 -0.65 21.37
C ASN A 200 0.38 -0.80 20.89
N VAL A 201 0.13 -1.89 20.18
CA VAL A 201 -1.20 -2.28 19.67
C VAL A 201 -1.48 -3.71 20.13
N ALA A 202 -2.76 -4.06 20.24
CA ALA A 202 -3.15 -5.44 20.50
C ALA A 202 -3.51 -6.11 19.17
N VAL A 203 -3.02 -7.32 18.95
CA VAL A 203 -3.33 -8.12 17.77
C VAL A 203 -4.01 -9.41 18.18
N TYR A 204 -4.83 -9.96 17.29
CA TYR A 204 -5.41 -11.28 17.49
C TYR A 204 -5.38 -12.15 16.25
N ASN A 205 -5.43 -13.45 16.48
CA ASN A 205 -5.75 -14.47 15.47
C ASN A 205 -6.63 -15.55 16.11
N ILE A 206 -7.77 -15.84 15.50
CA ILE A 206 -8.66 -16.93 15.89
C ILE A 206 -8.89 -17.83 14.69
N THR A 207 -8.78 -19.14 14.89
CA THR A 207 -8.97 -20.15 13.84
C THR A 207 -10.06 -21.14 14.25
N TRP A 208 -10.90 -21.53 13.29
CA TRP A 208 -11.94 -22.54 13.44
C TRP A 208 -11.86 -23.57 12.31
N ASP A 209 -12.53 -24.70 12.51
CA ASP A 209 -12.80 -25.67 11.46
C ASP A 209 -13.81 -25.12 10.46
N TRP A 210 -13.71 -25.58 9.21
CA TRP A 210 -14.64 -25.16 8.16
C TRP A 210 -16.11 -25.49 8.48
N SER A 211 -16.39 -26.50 9.32
CA SER A 211 -17.75 -26.86 9.73
C SER A 211 -18.52 -25.71 10.41
N ASP A 212 -17.80 -24.77 11.03
CA ASP A 212 -18.38 -23.64 11.74
C ASP A 212 -18.61 -22.40 10.83
N ALA A 213 -18.30 -22.51 9.53
CA ALA A 213 -18.24 -21.40 8.58
C ALA A 213 -19.45 -20.47 8.63
N LYS A 214 -20.64 -21.05 8.54
CA LYS A 214 -21.88 -20.29 8.48
C LYS A 214 -22.09 -19.42 9.72
N GLU A 215 -21.85 -20.00 10.90
CA GLU A 215 -22.04 -19.28 12.17
C GLU A 215 -21.00 -18.18 12.35
N ILE A 216 -19.74 -18.44 11.95
CA ILE A 216 -18.65 -17.47 12.02
C ILE A 216 -18.88 -16.32 11.05
N ILE A 217 -19.21 -16.61 9.79
CA ILE A 217 -19.46 -15.60 8.75
C ILE A 217 -20.60 -14.68 9.18
N LYS A 218 -21.70 -15.25 9.69
CA LYS A 218 -22.81 -14.48 10.23
C LYS A 218 -22.37 -13.61 11.42
N THR A 219 -21.72 -14.21 12.41
CA THR A 219 -21.31 -13.50 13.64
C THR A 219 -20.33 -12.38 13.33
N TRP A 220 -19.36 -12.63 12.45
CA TRP A 220 -18.39 -11.62 12.02
C TRP A 220 -19.07 -10.48 11.26
N GLN A 221 -20.01 -10.75 10.35
CA GLN A 221 -20.76 -9.70 9.65
C GLN A 221 -21.68 -8.88 10.59
N ASP A 222 -22.18 -9.49 11.67
CA ASP A 222 -23.00 -8.81 12.69
C ASP A 222 -22.16 -7.99 13.68
N TRP A 223 -20.86 -8.30 13.81
CA TRP A 223 -19.97 -7.72 14.81
C TRP A 223 -18.96 -6.73 14.21
N ALA A 224 -18.21 -7.13 13.19
CA ALA A 224 -17.05 -6.39 12.68
C ALA A 224 -17.38 -4.97 12.18
N PRO A 225 -18.53 -4.70 11.54
CA PRO A 225 -18.87 -3.33 11.16
C PRO A 225 -19.07 -2.40 12.36
N PHE A 226 -19.60 -2.92 13.48
CA PHE A 226 -20.10 -2.15 14.62
C PHE A 226 -19.21 -2.20 15.87
N VAL A 227 -18.20 -3.07 15.89
CA VAL A 227 -17.20 -3.09 16.96
C VAL A 227 -16.42 -1.76 16.98
N ASP A 228 -15.83 -1.44 18.13
CA ASP A 228 -15.01 -0.25 18.37
C ASP A 228 -14.15 0.10 17.14
N GLU A 229 -14.22 1.34 16.66
CA GLU A 229 -13.52 1.82 15.46
C GLU A 229 -11.99 1.66 15.54
N ARG A 230 -11.44 1.49 16.74
CA ARG A 230 -10.03 1.21 16.97
C ARG A 230 -9.62 -0.22 16.58
N LEU A 231 -10.58 -1.12 16.35
CA LEU A 231 -10.36 -2.50 15.94
C LEU A 231 -10.66 -2.66 14.44
N THR A 232 -9.65 -3.09 13.69
CA THR A 232 -9.83 -3.63 12.34
C THR A 232 -9.73 -5.14 12.38
N SER A 233 -10.71 -5.80 11.77
CA SER A 233 -10.81 -7.24 11.68
C SER A 233 -10.90 -7.68 10.23
N ILE A 234 -10.21 -8.76 9.89
CA ILE A 234 -10.27 -9.47 8.62
C ILE A 234 -10.80 -10.88 8.90
N LEU A 235 -11.68 -11.37 8.03
CA LEU A 235 -12.09 -12.77 8.01
C LEU A 235 -11.60 -13.41 6.71
N GLU A 236 -10.82 -14.47 6.85
CA GLU A 236 -10.28 -15.25 5.75
C GLU A 236 -10.98 -16.62 5.74
N ILE A 237 -11.57 -16.94 4.60
CA ILE A 237 -12.31 -18.18 4.40
C ILE A 237 -11.58 -18.94 3.29
N PHE A 238 -10.93 -20.03 3.67
CA PHE A 238 -10.27 -20.91 2.70
C PHE A 238 -11.26 -21.90 2.12
N THR A 239 -10.85 -22.61 1.05
CA THR A 239 -11.71 -23.64 0.46
C THR A 239 -11.98 -24.76 1.47
N GLU A 240 -13.09 -25.48 1.32
CA GLU A 240 -13.42 -26.62 2.20
C GLU A 240 -12.28 -27.66 2.24
N LYS A 241 -11.55 -27.82 1.12
CA LYS A 241 -10.38 -28.68 1.02
C LYS A 241 -9.20 -28.20 1.87
N ASP A 242 -9.02 -26.88 2.02
CA ASP A 242 -8.01 -26.28 2.89
C ASP A 242 -8.47 -26.22 4.36
N GLY A 243 -9.79 -26.36 4.59
CA GLY A 243 -10.40 -26.80 5.84
C GLY A 243 -10.45 -25.78 6.97
N ARG A 244 -10.08 -24.51 6.74
CA ARG A 244 -9.94 -23.52 7.82
C ARG A 244 -10.61 -22.20 7.54
N ILE A 245 -11.04 -21.57 8.62
CA ILE A 245 -11.50 -20.18 8.66
C ILE A 245 -10.70 -19.48 9.74
N SER A 246 -10.17 -18.31 9.42
CA SER A 246 -9.42 -17.50 10.37
C SER A 246 -9.96 -16.08 10.41
N SER A 247 -9.95 -15.49 11.60
CA SER A 247 -10.10 -14.06 11.75
C SER A 247 -8.87 -13.52 12.45
N SER A 248 -8.30 -12.46 11.89
CA SER A 248 -7.17 -11.75 12.46
C SER A 248 -7.44 -10.25 12.46
N GLY A 249 -6.74 -9.51 13.32
CA GLY A 249 -6.96 -8.08 13.39
C GLY A 249 -6.06 -7.34 14.37
N GLU A 250 -6.11 -6.03 14.27
CA GLU A 250 -5.29 -5.09 15.02
C GLU A 250 -6.19 -4.08 15.74
N PHE A 251 -5.86 -3.81 17.01
CA PHE A 251 -6.57 -2.91 17.90
C PHE A 251 -5.64 -1.84 18.45
N LEU A 252 -6.05 -0.59 18.31
CA LEU A 252 -5.40 0.54 18.98
C LEU A 252 -5.79 0.60 20.46
N GLY A 253 -5.18 -0.29 21.25
CA GLY A 253 -5.34 -0.41 22.69
C GLY A 253 -4.65 -1.64 23.26
N HIS A 254 -5.00 -2.00 24.49
CA HIS A 254 -4.41 -3.13 25.21
C HIS A 254 -5.22 -4.41 25.02
N GLU A 255 -4.56 -5.54 25.18
CA GLU A 255 -5.13 -6.89 25.09
C GLU A 255 -6.37 -7.10 25.98
N ASP A 256 -6.42 -6.55 27.20
CA ASP A 256 -7.56 -6.74 28.10
C ASP A 256 -8.87 -6.18 27.52
N GLN A 257 -8.76 -5.03 26.85
CA GLN A 257 -9.89 -4.42 26.12
C GLN A 257 -10.24 -5.27 24.90
N LEU A 258 -9.24 -5.71 24.14
CA LEU A 258 -9.45 -6.53 22.94
C LEU A 258 -10.12 -7.87 23.27
N ARG A 259 -9.75 -8.53 24.38
CA ARG A 259 -10.41 -9.75 24.87
C ARG A 259 -11.90 -9.54 25.14
N CYS A 260 -12.28 -8.37 25.65
CA CYS A 260 -13.69 -8.03 25.85
C CYS A 260 -14.42 -7.81 24.51
N LEU A 261 -13.79 -7.13 23.57
CA LEU A 261 -14.35 -6.87 22.23
C LEU A 261 -14.52 -8.14 21.39
N LEU A 262 -13.62 -9.12 21.55
CA LEU A 262 -13.61 -10.38 20.81
C LEU A 262 -14.57 -11.45 21.34
N ARG A 263 -15.29 -11.19 22.45
CA ARG A 263 -16.21 -12.18 23.05
C ARG A 263 -17.14 -12.85 22.02
N PRO A 264 -17.82 -12.11 21.11
CA PRO A 264 -18.68 -12.73 20.10
C PRO A 264 -17.95 -13.76 19.22
N LEU A 265 -16.70 -13.46 18.82
CA LEU A 265 -15.89 -14.39 18.04
C LEU A 265 -15.38 -15.56 18.88
N THR A 266 -14.87 -15.32 20.09
CA THR A 266 -14.36 -16.40 20.95
C THR A 266 -15.43 -17.36 21.47
N SER A 267 -16.72 -17.01 21.32
CA SER A 267 -17.85 -17.82 21.78
C SER A 267 -18.66 -18.47 20.65
N VAL A 268 -18.38 -18.17 19.38
CA VAL A 268 -19.04 -18.81 18.23
C VAL A 268 -18.26 -20.04 17.76
N GLY A 269 -18.98 -21.10 17.39
CA GLY A 269 -18.38 -22.36 16.94
C GLY A 269 -17.46 -22.98 18.00
N ASN A 270 -16.40 -23.64 17.53
CA ASN A 270 -15.38 -24.26 18.36
C ASN A 270 -13.98 -23.75 17.93
N PRO A 271 -13.53 -22.60 18.47
CA PRO A 271 -12.20 -22.07 18.14
C PRO A 271 -11.11 -23.10 18.46
N ILE A 272 -10.31 -23.44 17.45
CA ILE A 272 -9.16 -24.36 17.57
C ILE A 272 -7.97 -23.64 18.21
N GLN A 273 -7.80 -22.36 17.86
CA GLN A 273 -6.69 -21.53 18.32
C GLN A 273 -7.19 -20.11 18.54
N ILE A 274 -6.80 -19.52 19.67
CA ILE A 274 -7.03 -18.12 20.00
C ILE A 274 -5.71 -17.53 20.48
N GLU A 275 -5.16 -16.59 19.71
CA GLU A 275 -4.01 -15.78 20.10
C GLU A 275 -4.46 -14.33 20.24
N ILE A 276 -4.14 -13.71 21.36
CA ILE A 276 -4.38 -12.29 21.61
C ILE A 276 -3.19 -11.80 22.41
N GLN A 277 -2.56 -10.71 21.97
CA GLN A 277 -1.37 -10.16 22.62
C GLN A 277 -1.21 -8.67 22.35
N THR A 278 -0.63 -7.93 23.30
CA THR A 278 -0.15 -6.57 23.08
C THR A 278 1.31 -6.59 22.64
N ILE A 279 1.62 -5.94 21.51
CA ILE A 279 2.96 -5.88 20.92
C ILE A 279 3.28 -4.45 20.45
N PRO A 280 4.57 -4.09 20.27
CA PRO A 280 4.95 -2.88 19.57
C PRO A 280 4.32 -2.82 18.17
N TYR A 281 3.83 -1.64 17.74
CA TYR A 281 3.21 -1.49 16.41
C TYR A 281 4.11 -1.98 15.27
N ILE A 282 5.42 -1.74 15.35
CA ILE A 282 6.34 -2.20 14.30
C ILE A 282 6.42 -3.73 14.19
N GLU A 283 6.15 -4.46 15.28
CA GLU A 283 6.03 -5.92 15.26
C GLU A 283 4.70 -6.36 14.65
N ALA A 284 3.61 -5.61 14.87
CA ALA A 284 2.32 -5.86 14.22
C ALA A 284 2.42 -5.69 12.70
N VAL A 285 3.11 -4.64 12.23
CA VAL A 285 3.42 -4.43 10.80
C VAL A 285 4.10 -5.66 10.18
N ILE A 286 5.04 -6.29 10.90
CA ILE A 286 5.72 -7.50 10.43
C ILE A 286 4.78 -8.71 10.50
N LYS A 287 3.97 -8.83 11.56
CA LYS A 287 3.05 -9.96 11.74
C LYS A 287 1.97 -10.03 10.65
N PHE A 288 1.53 -8.89 10.13
CA PHE A 288 0.53 -8.81 9.04
C PHE A 288 1.14 -8.71 7.65
N ASP A 289 2.43 -9.00 7.47
CA ASP A 289 3.02 -8.99 6.14
C ASP A 289 2.27 -9.98 5.21
N GLY A 290 1.99 -9.54 3.98
CA GLY A 290 1.15 -10.27 3.03
C GLY A 290 1.85 -11.44 2.33
N GLY A 291 2.95 -11.96 2.88
CA GLY A 291 3.58 -13.18 2.38
C GLY A 291 4.71 -13.01 1.34
N PRO A 292 5.02 -14.08 0.59
CA PRO A 292 6.38 -14.38 0.13
C PRO A 292 6.73 -13.67 -1.18
N GLY A 293 7.25 -12.44 -1.12
CA GLY A 293 7.91 -11.77 -2.25
C GLY A 293 7.13 -11.80 -3.59
N PRO A 294 7.80 -11.57 -4.73
CA PRO A 294 7.16 -11.67 -6.04
C PRO A 294 6.67 -13.10 -6.34
N HIS A 295 5.40 -13.26 -6.68
CA HIS A 295 4.80 -14.55 -6.99
C HIS A 295 3.62 -14.41 -7.96
N LYS A 296 3.15 -15.55 -8.49
CA LYS A 296 2.04 -15.58 -9.45
C LYS A 296 0.72 -15.64 -8.70
N PHE A 297 -0.15 -14.66 -8.91
CA PHE A 297 -1.50 -14.67 -8.34
C PHE A 297 -2.53 -13.98 -9.24
N LYS A 298 -3.81 -14.24 -8.95
CA LYS A 298 -4.95 -13.52 -9.50
C LYS A 298 -5.90 -13.21 -8.35
N ASN A 299 -6.16 -11.92 -8.14
CA ASN A 299 -7.20 -11.46 -7.23
C ASN A 299 -8.36 -10.87 -8.04
N THR A 300 -9.57 -11.06 -7.52
CA THR A 300 -10.79 -10.44 -8.02
C THR A 300 -11.55 -9.89 -6.81
N GLY A 301 -11.94 -8.62 -6.88
CA GLY A 301 -12.84 -8.02 -5.89
C GLY A 301 -14.27 -8.05 -6.41
N ALA A 302 -15.22 -8.24 -5.51
CA ALA A 302 -16.64 -8.05 -5.78
C ALA A 302 -17.25 -7.26 -4.64
N PHE A 303 -18.15 -6.34 -4.97
CA PHE A 303 -19.04 -5.75 -3.98
C PHE A 303 -20.17 -6.73 -3.72
N VAL A 304 -20.42 -7.03 -2.45
CA VAL A 304 -21.58 -7.84 -2.06
C VAL A 304 -22.64 -6.87 -1.53
N TYR A 305 -23.81 -6.83 -2.19
CA TYR A 305 -24.93 -5.98 -1.79
C TYR A 305 -25.85 -6.63 -0.77
N HIS A 306 -25.66 -7.92 -0.51
CA HIS A 306 -26.38 -8.71 0.47
C HIS A 306 -25.39 -9.44 1.37
N ARG A 307 -25.79 -9.76 2.59
CA ARG A 307 -24.92 -10.51 3.50
C ARG A 307 -24.65 -11.91 2.95
N LEU A 308 -23.43 -12.38 3.13
CA LEU A 308 -23.06 -13.77 2.88
C LEU A 308 -23.74 -14.67 3.92
N PRO A 309 -24.09 -15.93 3.57
CA PRO A 309 -24.84 -16.85 4.43
C PRO A 309 -24.16 -17.19 5.75
#